data_AF-A0A4T0B3A6-F1
#
_entry.id   AF-A0A4T0B3A6-F1
#
_cell.length_a   1.000
_cell.length_b   1.000
_cell.length_c   1.000
_cell.angle_alpha   90.00
_cell.angle_beta   90.00
_cell.angle_gamma   90.00
#
_symmetry.space_group_name_H-M   'P 1'
#
loop_
_entity.id
_entity.type
_entity.pdbx_description
1 polymer ?
#
loop_
_entity_poly.entity_id
_entity_poly.type
_entity_poly.pdbx_seq_one_letter_code
_entity_poly.pdbx_strand_id
1 'polypeptide(L)'
;MDKLDQRPMARLQNLESQERYVGYWKRMLCYCLRVWLARHEATNNDNDNDRSTSDDETNSMHHDGDNVDEDSDSNSTNDSQHDQSGPQPQAQDYTHDARRLFPWNDRLEKALVKVWRLTILERDSSSMEEEQILAMVELSEVLLFRKIWNDRFYSAVLHFMAVMGIDEINARLRDGNDYSYFIAGLVYVSRIVAAETLLPSLDREN
;
A
#
# COMPACT_ATOMS: atom_id res chain seq x y z
N MET A 1 6.06 -36.48 -31.48
CA MET A 1 5.49 -36.35 -30.13
C MET A 1 6.63 -36.02 -29.19
N ASP A 2 6.72 -34.77 -28.73
CA ASP A 2 7.73 -34.39 -27.74
C ASP A 2 7.46 -35.13 -26.43
N LYS A 3 8.52 -35.72 -25.86
CA LYS A 3 8.48 -36.35 -24.54
C LYS A 3 8.09 -35.29 -23.52
N LEU A 4 6.97 -35.51 -22.83
CA LEU A 4 6.60 -34.69 -21.68
C LEU A 4 7.71 -34.80 -20.62
N ASP A 5 8.32 -33.68 -20.28
CA ASP A 5 9.35 -33.63 -19.24
C ASP A 5 8.74 -34.06 -17.89
N GLN A 6 9.38 -35.05 -17.26
CA GLN A 6 8.92 -35.66 -16.02
C GLN A 6 9.17 -34.78 -14.80
N ARG A 7 9.99 -33.72 -14.93
CA ARG A 7 10.21 -32.77 -13.84
C ARG A 7 9.00 -31.83 -13.71
N PRO A 8 8.38 -31.72 -12.53
CA PRO A 8 7.42 -30.65 -12.29
C PRO A 8 8.09 -29.30 -12.63
N MET A 9 7.42 -28.45 -13.40
CA MET A 9 7.85 -27.09 -13.77
C MET A 9 8.94 -26.95 -14.86
N ALA A 10 9.35 -28.00 -15.59
CA ALA A 10 10.41 -27.86 -16.60
C ALA A 10 10.15 -26.79 -17.68
N ARG A 11 8.90 -26.64 -18.15
CA ARG A 11 8.50 -25.59 -19.11
C ARG A 11 8.56 -24.17 -18.54
N LEU A 12 8.61 -24.03 -17.22
CA LEU A 12 8.57 -22.77 -16.47
C LEU A 12 9.98 -22.28 -16.07
N GLN A 13 11.03 -23.02 -16.44
CA GLN A 13 12.44 -22.68 -16.18
C GLN A 13 13.07 -21.82 -17.28
N ASN A 14 12.29 -21.04 -18.04
CA ASN A 14 12.86 -20.02 -18.92
C ASN A 14 13.03 -18.70 -18.14
N LEU A 15 14.13 -17.99 -18.42
CA LEU A 15 14.51 -16.78 -17.67
C LEU A 15 13.42 -15.71 -17.70
N GLU A 16 12.78 -15.51 -18.85
CA GLU A 16 11.70 -14.52 -19.03
C GLU A 16 10.49 -14.81 -18.12
N SER A 17 10.10 -16.08 -17.97
CA SER A 17 9.01 -16.48 -17.08
C SER A 17 9.39 -16.29 -15.62
N GLN A 18 10.64 -16.60 -15.25
CA GLN A 18 11.14 -16.39 -13.90
C GLN A 18 11.15 -14.89 -13.54
N GLU A 19 11.65 -14.03 -14.42
CA GLU A 19 11.62 -12.58 -14.23
C GLU A 19 10.19 -12.05 -14.06
N ARG A 20 9.26 -12.55 -14.89
CA ARG A 20 7.84 -12.21 -14.79
C ARG A 20 7.24 -12.63 -13.45
N TYR A 21 7.56 -13.83 -12.96
CA TYR A 21 7.06 -14.35 -11.69
C TYR A 21 7.63 -13.60 -10.49
N VAL A 22 8.93 -13.32 -10.51
CA VAL A 22 9.57 -12.43 -9.53
C VAL A 22 8.91 -11.04 -9.57
N GLY A 23 8.55 -10.55 -10.76
CA GLY A 23 7.79 -9.31 -10.92
C GLY A 23 6.44 -9.33 -10.20
N TYR A 24 5.67 -10.42 -10.27
CA TYR A 24 4.41 -10.56 -9.54
C TYR A 24 4.61 -10.55 -8.02
N TRP A 25 5.67 -11.21 -7.53
CA TRP A 25 6.00 -11.19 -6.11
C TRP A 25 6.40 -9.80 -5.63
N LYS A 26 7.27 -9.10 -6.38
CA LYS A 26 7.63 -7.70 -6.10
C LYS A 26 6.39 -6.81 -6.03
N ARG A 27 5.46 -6.95 -6.97
CA ARG A 27 4.18 -6.22 -6.94
C ARG A 27 3.38 -6.49 -5.68
N MET A 28 3.35 -7.73 -5.19
CA MET A 28 2.68 -8.08 -3.93
C MET A 28 3.33 -7.37 -2.74
N LEU A 29 4.65 -7.40 -2.63
CA LEU A 29 5.39 -6.73 -1.54
C LEU A 29 5.16 -5.21 -1.58
N CYS A 30 5.31 -4.60 -2.76
CA CYS A 30 5.02 -3.17 -2.94
C CYS A 30 3.57 -2.82 -2.62
N TYR A 31 2.62 -3.69 -2.99
CA TYR A 31 1.21 -3.49 -2.64
C TYR A 31 1.01 -3.44 -1.12
N CYS A 32 1.57 -4.40 -0.38
CA CYS A 32 1.46 -4.41 1.09
C CYS A 32 2.10 -3.16 1.71
N LEU A 33 3.27 -2.74 1.21
CA LEU A 33 3.96 -1.53 1.66
C LEU A 33 3.15 -0.25 1.38
N ARG A 34 2.54 -0.14 0.18
CA ARG A 34 1.70 1.02 -0.16
C ARG A 34 0.46 1.12 0.70
N VAL A 35 -0.21 -0.01 0.95
CA VAL A 35 -1.40 -0.05 1.81
C VAL A 35 -1.03 0.31 3.26
N TRP A 36 0.14 -0.11 3.72
CA TRP A 36 0.67 0.29 5.03
C TRP A 36 1.02 1.77 5.09
N LEU A 37 1.72 2.29 4.09
CA LEU A 37 2.10 3.71 4.03
C LEU A 37 0.86 4.62 4.06
N ALA A 38 -0.13 4.32 3.21
CA ALA A 38 -1.36 5.08 3.18
C ALA A 38 -2.15 5.01 4.50
N ARG A 39 -2.04 3.91 5.24
CA ARG A 39 -2.61 3.81 6.59
C ARG A 39 -1.86 4.70 7.57
N HIS A 40 -0.53 4.68 7.54
CA HIS A 40 0.32 5.47 8.42
C HIS A 40 0.15 6.98 8.18
N GLU A 41 0.03 7.41 6.93
CA GLU A 41 -0.22 8.80 6.55
C GLU A 41 -1.60 9.27 7.05
N ALA A 42 -2.65 8.48 6.85
CA ALA A 42 -3.98 8.82 7.33
C ALA A 42 -4.05 8.96 8.87
N THR A 43 -3.40 8.05 9.61
CA THR A 43 -3.37 8.14 11.07
C THR A 43 -2.61 9.37 11.57
N ASN A 44 -1.59 9.83 10.84
CA ASN A 44 -0.87 11.05 11.20
C ASN A 44 -1.71 12.30 10.97
N ASN A 45 -2.44 12.35 9.85
CA ASN A 45 -3.33 13.49 9.55
C ASN A 45 -4.47 13.62 10.57
N ASP A 46 -5.03 12.51 11.04
CA ASP A 46 -6.08 12.54 12.08
C ASP A 46 -5.55 13.11 13.42
N ASN A 47 -4.29 12.82 13.77
CA ASN A 47 -3.66 13.32 15.00
C ASN A 47 -3.32 14.82 14.94
N ASP A 48 -3.07 15.38 13.76
CA ASP A 48 -2.79 16.81 13.60
C ASP A 48 -4.08 17.65 13.64
N ASN A 49 -5.21 17.11 13.15
CA ASN A 49 -6.51 17.80 13.20
C ASN A 49 -7.07 17.95 14.63
N ASP A 50 -6.75 17.05 15.56
CA ASP A 50 -7.22 17.10 16.95
C ASP A 50 -6.45 18.14 17.80
N ARG A 51 -5.36 18.71 17.28
CA ARG A 51 -4.56 19.75 17.96
C ARG A 51 -4.96 21.18 17.59
N SER A 52 -5.83 21.39 16.61
CA SER A 52 -6.21 22.73 16.13
C SER A 52 -7.54 23.25 16.69
N THR A 53 -8.14 22.59 17.69
CA THR A 53 -9.40 23.02 18.33
C THR A 53 -9.24 23.36 19.82
N SER A 54 -8.19 24.10 20.16
CA SER A 54 -8.12 24.86 21.41
C SER A 54 -7.69 26.28 21.06
N ASP A 55 -8.46 27.25 21.57
CA ASP A 55 -8.17 28.68 21.66
C ASP A 55 -9.03 29.56 20.74
N ASP A 56 -10.34 29.57 20.97
CA ASP A 56 -11.11 30.80 20.80
C ASP A 56 -12.15 30.94 21.91
N GLU A 57 -11.68 31.37 23.10
CA GLU A 57 -12.54 31.94 24.12
C GLU A 57 -12.17 33.40 24.40
N THR A 58 -12.99 34.28 23.83
CA THR A 58 -13.52 35.52 24.43
C THR A 58 -12.60 36.74 24.55
N ASN A 59 -12.94 37.80 23.80
CA ASN A 59 -13.19 39.08 24.46
C ASN A 59 -14.15 39.98 23.64
N SER A 60 -15.35 40.14 24.18
CA SER A 60 -16.31 41.18 23.82
C SER A 60 -15.93 42.48 24.52
N MET A 61 -15.80 43.59 23.78
CA MET A 61 -15.85 44.93 24.38
C MET A 61 -16.45 45.94 23.39
N HIS A 62 -17.58 46.52 23.80
CA HIS A 62 -18.37 47.56 23.14
C HIS A 62 -17.61 48.85 22.81
N HIS A 63 -18.00 49.55 21.72
CA HIS A 63 -18.25 50.99 21.79
C HIS A 63 -19.21 51.51 20.70
N ASP A 64 -20.27 52.20 21.15
CA ASP A 64 -21.27 52.94 20.37
C ASP A 64 -20.69 54.22 19.72
N GLY A 65 -21.28 54.64 18.60
CA GLY A 65 -21.05 55.96 18.01
C GLY A 65 -21.95 56.20 16.79
N ASP A 66 -22.83 57.18 16.92
CA ASP A 66 -24.03 57.45 16.10
C ASP A 66 -23.82 58.62 15.11
N ASN A 67 -24.56 58.58 13.98
CA ASN A 67 -24.78 59.61 12.92
C ASN A 67 -23.57 59.98 12.00
N VAL A 68 -23.69 60.44 10.74
CA VAL A 68 -24.73 61.15 9.96
C VAL A 68 -24.47 60.89 8.45
N ASP A 69 -25.50 60.99 7.61
CA ASP A 69 -25.49 60.95 6.13
C ASP A 69 -24.54 61.95 5.44
N GLU A 70 -23.90 61.55 4.33
CA GLU A 70 -23.45 62.46 3.27
C GLU A 70 -23.28 61.70 1.93
N ASP A 71 -24.08 62.09 0.93
CA ASP A 71 -24.03 61.64 -0.46
C ASP A 71 -22.71 62.09 -1.12
N SER A 72 -22.02 61.16 -1.79
CA SER A 72 -21.10 61.50 -2.89
C SER A 72 -20.83 60.31 -3.80
N ASP A 73 -21.46 60.35 -4.96
CA ASP A 73 -21.06 59.59 -6.16
C ASP A 73 -19.59 59.85 -6.48
N SER A 74 -18.76 58.82 -6.34
CA SER A 74 -17.47 58.77 -7.03
C SER A 74 -17.15 57.33 -7.43
N ASN A 75 -17.25 57.14 -8.74
CA ASN A 75 -16.95 55.94 -9.50
C ASN A 75 -15.51 55.48 -9.22
N SER A 76 -15.35 54.42 -8.43
CA SER A 76 -14.06 53.78 -8.20
C SER A 76 -14.18 52.30 -8.53
N THR A 77 -13.74 51.94 -9.74
CA THR A 77 -13.49 50.57 -10.17
C THR A 77 -12.55 49.90 -9.17
N ASN A 78 -13.10 49.05 -8.31
CA ASN A 78 -12.32 48.10 -7.55
C ASN A 78 -12.92 46.70 -7.72
N ASP A 79 -12.04 45.86 -8.21
CA ASP A 79 -12.17 44.46 -8.55
C ASP A 79 -12.95 43.71 -7.46
N SER A 80 -14.07 43.09 -7.86
CA SER A 80 -14.81 42.21 -6.97
C SER A 80 -13.91 41.01 -6.64
N GLN A 81 -13.27 41.05 -5.48
CA GLN A 81 -12.73 39.88 -4.82
C GLN A 81 -13.90 38.94 -4.57
N HIS A 82 -14.13 38.07 -5.55
CA HIS A 82 -15.01 36.94 -5.40
C HIS A 82 -14.30 36.01 -4.43
N ASP A 83 -14.70 36.08 -3.15
CA ASP A 83 -14.43 35.07 -2.13
C ASP A 83 -15.00 33.74 -2.64
N GLN A 84 -14.21 33.03 -3.43
CA GLN A 84 -14.44 31.63 -3.75
C GLN A 84 -13.76 30.81 -2.66
N SER A 85 -14.32 30.87 -1.45
CA SER A 85 -14.22 29.76 -0.51
C SER A 85 -15.13 28.63 -1.01
N GLY A 86 -14.87 28.14 -2.22
CA GLY A 86 -15.42 26.87 -2.67
C GLY A 86 -14.88 25.78 -1.75
N PRO A 87 -15.64 24.71 -1.45
CA PRO A 87 -15.10 23.59 -0.70
C PRO A 87 -13.85 23.12 -1.44
N GLN A 88 -12.70 23.21 -0.75
CA GLN A 88 -11.46 22.60 -1.20
C GLN A 88 -11.81 21.17 -1.65
N PRO A 89 -11.44 20.75 -2.87
CA PRO A 89 -11.66 19.37 -3.29
C PRO A 89 -11.00 18.48 -2.24
N GLN A 90 -11.82 17.83 -1.40
CA GLN A 90 -11.30 16.86 -0.46
C GLN A 90 -10.54 15.85 -1.31
N ALA A 91 -9.24 15.72 -1.06
CA ALA A 91 -8.40 14.80 -1.82
C ALA A 91 -9.02 13.41 -1.69
N GLN A 92 -9.55 12.89 -2.80
CA GLN A 92 -10.25 11.60 -2.82
C GLN A 92 -9.26 10.52 -2.37
N ASP A 93 -9.54 9.85 -1.24
CA ASP A 93 -8.70 8.76 -0.75
C ASP A 93 -8.95 7.48 -1.57
N TYR A 94 -8.17 7.33 -2.64
CA TYR A 94 -8.20 6.15 -3.52
C TYR A 94 -7.77 4.85 -2.82
N THR A 95 -7.19 4.92 -1.63
CA THR A 95 -6.68 3.75 -0.90
C THR A 95 -7.56 3.32 0.26
N HIS A 96 -8.62 4.08 0.58
CA HIS A 96 -9.52 3.84 1.70
C HIS A 96 -9.97 2.37 1.79
N ASP A 97 -10.51 1.83 0.70
CA ASP A 97 -11.05 0.48 0.68
C ASP A 97 -9.96 -0.57 0.82
N ALA A 98 -8.80 -0.35 0.19
CA ALA A 98 -7.65 -1.22 0.35
C ALA A 98 -7.21 -1.25 1.82
N ARG A 99 -7.12 -0.11 2.50
CA ARG A 99 -6.74 -0.01 3.92
C ARG A 99 -7.77 -0.67 4.84
N ARG A 100 -9.06 -0.47 4.56
CA ARG A 100 -10.17 -1.01 5.34
C ARG A 100 -10.27 -2.54 5.25
N LEU A 101 -10.05 -3.10 4.06
CA LEU A 101 -10.20 -4.53 3.79
C LEU A 101 -8.90 -5.32 4.01
N PHE A 102 -7.75 -4.64 4.11
CA PHE A 102 -6.48 -5.32 4.32
C PHE A 102 -6.46 -6.07 5.66
N PRO A 103 -6.00 -7.33 5.68
CA PRO A 103 -6.06 -8.18 6.88
C PRO A 103 -4.88 -7.92 7.82
N TRP A 104 -4.93 -6.76 8.47
CA TRP A 104 -3.93 -6.28 9.43
C TRP A 104 -3.67 -7.26 10.58
N ASN A 105 -2.44 -7.33 11.04
CA ASN A 105 -2.07 -7.96 12.31
C ASN A 105 -0.68 -7.48 12.71
N ASP A 106 -0.37 -7.56 14.00
CA ASP A 106 0.86 -7.04 14.56
C ASP A 106 2.11 -7.67 13.94
N ARG A 107 2.07 -8.97 13.60
CA ARG A 107 3.22 -9.67 13.00
C ARG A 107 3.51 -9.16 11.59
N LEU A 108 2.47 -8.98 10.78
CA LEU A 108 2.56 -8.41 9.43
C LEU A 108 3.01 -6.96 9.48
N GLU A 109 2.45 -6.17 10.39
CA GLU A 109 2.81 -4.77 10.53
C GLU A 109 4.27 -4.58 10.93
N LYS A 110 4.77 -5.36 11.91
CA LYS A 110 6.18 -5.36 12.30
C LYS A 110 7.11 -5.73 11.13
N ALA A 111 6.75 -6.74 10.35
CA ALA A 111 7.54 -7.14 9.19
C ALA A 111 7.55 -6.06 8.09
N LEU A 112 6.42 -5.39 7.84
CA LEU A 112 6.32 -4.28 6.88
C LEU A 112 7.17 -3.08 7.31
N VAL A 113 7.11 -2.69 8.59
CA VAL A 113 7.94 -1.61 9.14
C VAL A 113 9.42 -1.93 9.00
N LYS A 114 9.82 -3.18 9.29
CA LYS A 114 11.22 -3.61 9.15
C LYS A 114 11.72 -3.51 7.71
N VAL A 115 10.94 -3.98 6.73
CA VAL A 115 11.27 -3.85 5.31
C VAL A 115 11.30 -2.38 4.88
N TRP A 116 10.33 -1.58 5.29
CA TRP A 116 10.30 -0.15 4.96
C TRP A 116 11.56 0.57 5.45
N ARG A 117 11.95 0.35 6.71
CA ARG A 117 13.14 0.97 7.29
C ARG A 117 14.41 0.55 6.56
N LEU A 118 14.64 -0.76 6.42
CA LEU A 118 15.91 -1.28 5.89
C LEU A 118 16.06 -1.08 4.38
N THR A 119 14.96 -1.08 3.61
CA THR A 119 15.02 -1.02 2.14
C THR A 119 14.73 0.38 1.59
N ILE A 120 13.82 1.15 2.20
CA ILE A 120 13.38 2.44 1.65
C ILE A 120 14.09 3.62 2.33
N LEU A 121 14.28 3.59 3.65
CA LEU A 121 14.98 4.66 4.37
C LEU A 121 16.51 4.53 4.27
N GLU A 122 17.04 3.31 4.38
CA GLU A 122 18.48 3.03 4.47
C GLU A 122 19.09 2.57 3.12
N ARG A 123 18.73 3.27 2.04
CA ARG A 123 18.87 2.85 0.63
C ARG A 123 20.30 2.51 0.14
N ASP A 124 21.38 2.90 0.84
CA ASP A 124 22.72 3.01 0.23
C ASP A 124 23.90 2.34 0.97
N SER A 125 23.66 1.38 1.87
CA SER A 125 24.77 0.65 2.52
C SER A 125 24.88 -0.78 2.01
N SER A 126 25.92 -1.07 1.20
CA SER A 126 26.28 -2.45 0.80
C SER A 126 26.49 -3.39 2.00
N SER A 127 26.74 -2.84 3.20
CA SER A 127 26.83 -3.59 4.44
C SER A 127 25.49 -4.13 4.95
N MET A 128 24.34 -3.70 4.42
CA MET A 128 22.99 -4.06 4.90
C MET A 128 22.23 -4.98 3.94
N GLU A 129 22.85 -5.45 2.85
CA GLU A 129 22.20 -6.32 1.87
C GLU A 129 21.64 -7.60 2.52
N GLU A 130 22.42 -8.22 3.40
CA GLU A 130 21.98 -9.41 4.13
C GLU A 130 20.77 -9.13 5.03
N GLU A 131 20.77 -8.00 5.75
CA GLU A 131 19.66 -7.61 6.61
C GLU A 131 18.39 -7.29 5.81
N GLN A 132 18.54 -6.66 4.64
CA GLN A 132 17.44 -6.40 3.72
C GLN A 132 16.83 -7.70 3.18
N ILE A 133 17.67 -8.65 2.77
CA ILE A 133 17.23 -9.97 2.30
C ILE A 133 16.48 -10.69 3.42
N LEU A 134 17.04 -10.72 4.64
CA LEU A 134 16.39 -11.35 5.80
C LEU A 134 15.03 -10.70 6.13
N ALA A 135 14.92 -9.37 6.05
CA ALA A 135 13.65 -8.68 6.25
C ALA A 135 12.60 -9.02 5.17
N MET A 136 13.04 -9.14 3.91
CA MET A 136 12.16 -9.56 2.81
C MET A 136 11.70 -11.00 2.97
N VAL A 137 12.57 -11.90 3.42
CA VAL A 137 12.23 -13.30 3.73
C VAL A 137 11.25 -13.37 4.90
N GLU A 138 11.49 -12.61 5.97
CA GLU A 138 10.57 -12.53 7.12
C GLU A 138 9.18 -12.03 6.72
N LEU A 139 9.09 -10.95 5.94
CA LEU A 139 7.81 -10.46 5.43
C LEU A 139 7.13 -11.53 4.57
N SER A 140 7.88 -12.18 3.69
CA SER A 140 7.36 -13.24 2.81
C SER A 140 6.87 -14.46 3.62
N GLU A 141 7.57 -14.84 4.69
CA GLU A 141 7.13 -15.89 5.61
C GLU A 141 5.80 -15.52 6.27
N VAL A 142 5.67 -14.31 6.80
CA VAL A 142 4.45 -13.85 7.48
C VAL A 142 3.25 -13.85 6.53
N LEU A 143 3.48 -13.52 5.25
CA LEU A 143 2.46 -13.55 4.21
C LEU A 143 2.03 -14.99 3.85
N LEU A 144 2.97 -15.93 3.76
CA LEU A 144 2.72 -17.30 3.33
C LEU A 144 2.19 -18.21 4.45
N PHE A 145 2.83 -18.19 5.62
CA PHE A 145 2.58 -19.15 6.70
C PHE A 145 1.57 -18.63 7.73
N ARG A 146 0.53 -17.96 7.25
CA ARG A 146 -0.54 -17.46 8.12
C ARG A 146 -1.49 -18.60 8.50
N LYS A 147 -1.75 -18.76 9.81
CA LYS A 147 -2.77 -19.69 10.29
C LYS A 147 -4.16 -19.12 10.00
N ILE A 148 -4.88 -19.76 9.09
CA ILE A 148 -6.25 -19.41 8.73
C ILE A 148 -7.19 -20.30 9.56
N TRP A 149 -7.67 -19.78 10.69
CA TRP A 149 -8.51 -20.56 11.61
C TRP A 149 -10.01 -20.49 11.28
N ASN A 150 -10.54 -19.32 10.90
CA ASN A 150 -12.00 -19.14 10.77
C ASN A 150 -12.43 -18.29 9.56
N ASP A 151 -11.66 -17.25 9.23
CA ASP A 151 -11.91 -16.45 8.03
C ASP A 151 -10.85 -16.75 6.96
N ARG A 152 -11.27 -17.51 5.95
CA ARG A 152 -10.41 -17.86 4.81
C ARG A 152 -9.97 -16.65 4.01
N PHE A 153 -10.69 -15.53 4.06
CA PHE A 153 -10.35 -14.33 3.31
C PHE A 153 -9.42 -13.37 4.08
N TYR A 154 -9.09 -13.70 5.32
CA TYR A 154 -8.19 -12.92 6.17
C TYR A 154 -6.70 -13.19 5.87
N SER A 155 -6.31 -13.07 4.60
CA SER A 155 -4.93 -13.23 4.12
C SER A 155 -4.55 -12.12 3.16
N ALA A 156 -3.41 -11.47 3.41
CA ALA A 156 -2.93 -10.37 2.58
C ALA A 156 -2.60 -10.85 1.16
N VAL A 157 -2.18 -12.11 1.02
CA VAL A 157 -1.96 -12.76 -0.28
C VAL A 157 -3.29 -12.92 -1.02
N LEU A 158 -4.34 -13.38 -0.35
CA LEU A 158 -5.67 -13.52 -0.97
C LEU A 158 -6.28 -12.15 -1.31
N HIS A 159 -6.10 -11.15 -0.45
CA HIS A 159 -6.53 -9.78 -0.72
C HIS A 159 -5.82 -9.21 -1.96
N PHE A 160 -4.50 -9.36 -2.05
CA PHE A 160 -3.73 -8.97 -3.23
C PHE A 160 -4.19 -9.71 -4.49
N MET A 161 -4.42 -11.03 -4.39
CA MET A 161 -4.93 -11.81 -5.51
C MET A 161 -6.31 -11.30 -5.96
N ALA A 162 -7.22 -10.99 -5.04
CA ALA A 162 -8.53 -10.44 -5.37
C ALA A 162 -8.42 -9.10 -6.12
N VAL A 163 -7.59 -8.18 -5.62
CA VAL A 163 -7.32 -6.88 -6.27
C VAL A 163 -6.74 -7.08 -7.67
N MET A 164 -5.76 -7.98 -7.80
CA MET A 164 -5.13 -8.28 -9.08
C MET A 164 -6.06 -8.99 -10.07
N GLY A 165 -7.12 -9.63 -9.58
CA GLY A 165 -8.17 -10.25 -10.40
C GLY A 165 -9.13 -9.25 -11.04
N ILE A 166 -9.10 -7.98 -10.63
CA ILE A 166 -9.92 -6.93 -11.21
C ILE A 166 -9.22 -6.36 -12.45
N ASP A 167 -9.98 -6.27 -13.53
CA ASP A 167 -9.66 -5.52 -14.74
C ASP A 167 -10.31 -4.13 -14.61
N GLU A 168 -9.52 -3.17 -14.14
CA GLU A 168 -9.95 -1.79 -13.89
C GLU A 168 -10.46 -1.11 -15.16
N ILE A 169 -9.84 -1.39 -16.32
CA ILE A 169 -10.17 -0.74 -17.58
C ILE A 169 -11.60 -1.09 -18.01
N ASN A 170 -11.97 -2.36 -17.85
CA ASN A 170 -13.26 -2.88 -18.29
C ASN A 170 -14.25 -3.07 -17.14
N ALA A 171 -13.89 -2.63 -15.91
CA ALA A 171 -14.68 -2.82 -14.69
C ALA A 171 -15.22 -4.25 -14.50
N ARG A 172 -14.40 -5.26 -14.80
CA ARG A 172 -14.77 -6.69 -14.74
C ARG A 172 -13.70 -7.53 -14.08
N LEU A 173 -13.99 -8.81 -13.83
CA LEU A 173 -12.95 -9.76 -13.46
C LEU A 173 -12.12 -10.14 -14.69
N ARG A 174 -10.82 -10.30 -14.50
CA ARG A 174 -9.90 -10.80 -15.53
C ARG A 174 -10.30 -12.20 -15.98
N ASP A 175 -10.04 -12.51 -17.25
CA ASP A 175 -10.28 -13.84 -17.78
C ASP A 175 -9.36 -14.88 -17.10
N GLY A 176 -9.84 -16.12 -17.03
CA GLY A 176 -9.09 -17.23 -16.46
C GLY A 176 -7.73 -17.42 -17.11
N ASN A 177 -7.60 -17.22 -18.43
CA ASN A 177 -6.33 -17.37 -19.12
C ASN A 177 -5.30 -16.34 -18.68
N ASP A 178 -5.69 -15.07 -18.56
CA ASP A 178 -4.79 -13.99 -18.16
C ASP A 178 -4.41 -14.06 -16.68
N TYR A 179 -5.38 -14.41 -15.84
CA TYR A 179 -5.20 -14.47 -14.40
C TYR A 179 -4.45 -15.73 -13.94
N SER A 180 -4.61 -16.86 -14.65
CA SER A 180 -3.94 -18.12 -14.29
C SER A 180 -2.41 -18.03 -14.33
N TYR A 181 -1.84 -17.28 -15.29
CA TYR A 181 -0.39 -17.07 -15.35
C TYR A 181 0.14 -16.28 -14.15
N PHE A 182 -0.64 -15.31 -13.68
CA PHE A 182 -0.31 -14.55 -12.48
C PHE A 182 -0.32 -15.44 -11.24
N ILE A 183 -1.36 -16.26 -11.06
CA ILE A 183 -1.44 -17.23 -9.95
C ILE A 183 -0.30 -18.24 -10.02
N ALA A 184 0.00 -18.77 -11.21
CA ALA A 184 1.10 -19.70 -11.41
C ALA A 184 2.44 -19.09 -10.97
N GLY A 185 2.68 -17.81 -11.29
CA GLY A 185 3.88 -17.10 -10.85
C GLY A 185 3.95 -16.89 -9.34
N LEU A 186 2.83 -16.54 -8.69
CA LEU A 186 2.78 -16.45 -7.23
C LEU A 186 3.03 -17.81 -6.57
N VAL A 187 2.46 -18.90 -7.11
CA VAL A 187 2.69 -20.26 -6.62
C VAL A 187 4.16 -20.67 -6.83
N TYR A 188 4.79 -20.27 -7.94
CA TYR A 188 6.19 -20.54 -8.19
C TYR A 188 7.09 -19.85 -7.15
N VAL A 189 6.95 -18.53 -6.97
CA VAL A 189 7.81 -17.78 -6.04
C VAL A 189 7.54 -18.17 -4.58
N SER A 190 6.28 -18.39 -4.22
CA SER A 190 5.94 -18.84 -2.86
C SER A 190 6.59 -20.17 -2.49
N ARG A 191 6.73 -21.12 -3.43
CA ARG A 191 7.46 -22.37 -3.19
C ARG A 191 8.94 -22.13 -2.93
N ILE A 192 9.57 -21.21 -3.67
CA ILE A 192 10.98 -20.85 -3.49
C ILE A 192 11.18 -20.22 -2.12
N VAL A 193 10.37 -19.21 -1.77
CA VAL A 193 10.40 -18.58 -0.45
C VAL A 193 10.15 -19.61 0.65
N ALA A 194 9.15 -20.48 0.49
CA ALA A 194 8.86 -21.50 1.48
C ALA A 194 10.03 -22.47 1.67
N ALA A 195 10.71 -22.87 0.58
CA ALA A 195 11.91 -23.67 0.66
C ALA A 195 13.03 -22.93 1.40
N GLU A 196 13.22 -21.64 1.11
CA GLU A 196 14.18 -20.78 1.79
C GLU A 196 13.92 -20.67 3.30
N THR A 197 12.65 -20.53 3.70
CA THR A 197 12.25 -20.42 5.10
C THR A 197 12.31 -21.75 5.86
N LEU A 198 11.89 -22.85 5.23
CA LEU A 198 11.70 -24.13 5.91
C LEU A 198 12.93 -25.03 5.89
N LEU A 199 13.82 -24.86 4.90
CA LEU A 199 15.03 -25.69 4.79
C LEU A 199 16.19 -24.99 5.51
N PRO A 200 16.93 -25.69 6.38
CA PRO A 200 18.12 -25.15 7.03
C PRO A 200 19.10 -24.61 5.99
N SER A 201 19.51 -23.35 6.14
CA SER A 201 20.53 -22.72 5.29
C SER A 201 21.91 -23.39 5.41
N LEU A 202 22.12 -24.20 6.45
CA LEU A 202 23.35 -24.95 6.74
C LEU A 202 23.70 -26.05 5.71
N ASP A 203 22.74 -26.55 4.93
CA ASP A 203 22.99 -27.64 3.96
C ASP A 203 23.31 -27.12 2.55
N ARG A 204 23.58 -25.81 2.37
CA ARG A 204 23.83 -25.18 1.06
C ARG A 204 25.30 -25.23 0.62
N GLU A 205 26.21 -25.70 1.47
CA GLU A 205 27.59 -26.01 1.11
C GLU A 205 27.66 -27.41 0.51
N ASN A 206 27.42 -27.55 -0.80
CA ASN A 206 27.92 -28.66 -1.64
C ASN A 206 27.79 -28.32 -3.13
#